data_AF-G8R8Q5-F1
#
_entry.id   AF-G8R8Q5-F1
#
_cell.length_a   1.000
_cell.length_b   1.000
_cell.length_c   1.000
_cell.angle_alpha   90.00
_cell.angle_beta   90.00
_cell.angle_gamma   90.00
#
_symmetry.space_group_name_H-M   'P 1'
#
loop_
_entity.id
_entity.type
_entity.pdbx_description
1 polymer ?
#
loop_
_entity_poly.entity_id
_entity_poly.type
_entity_poly.pdbx_seq_one_letter_code
_entity_poly.pdbx_strand_id
1 'polypeptide(L)'
;MRLLFTLSLILTLSGIGFAQPQNTLEQRIKYLNSIYNTYKAINFYEDSVMVVSGFRSEEHLAAIDSLKQVDVVLTHRIDTYLNTYGYPEKELYGETANQTPLLILQQSALYDVRKSQTKCLYKAYKKDDLELSRLIGFLESEYEYRFQKTYQSYLQDEPRLKDLMTALEVKPSKL
;
A
#
# COMPACT_ATOMS: atom_id res chain seq x y z
N MET A 1 8.30 20.41 19.79
CA MET A 1 7.55 21.44 19.02
C MET A 1 7.95 21.57 17.55
N ARG A 2 9.21 21.32 17.13
CA ARG A 2 9.63 21.45 15.71
C ARG A 2 9.15 20.33 14.77
N LEU A 3 9.02 19.09 15.24
CA LEU A 3 8.56 17.93 14.45
C LEU A 3 7.08 18.00 13.99
N LEU A 4 6.21 18.56 14.83
CA LEU A 4 4.79 18.77 14.48
C LEU A 4 4.64 19.79 13.34
N PHE A 5 5.52 20.80 13.30
CA PHE A 5 5.54 21.78 12.22
C PHE A 5 6.01 21.18 10.90
N THR A 6 6.98 20.26 10.89
CA THR A 6 7.46 19.62 9.65
C THR A 6 6.44 18.65 9.06
N LEU A 7 5.71 17.89 9.90
CA LEU A 7 4.65 17.01 9.42
C LEU A 7 3.46 17.82 8.87
N SER A 8 3.06 18.88 9.58
CA SER A 8 2.03 19.81 9.08
C SER A 8 2.48 20.51 7.79
N LEU A 9 3.77 20.78 7.61
CA LEU A 9 4.32 21.38 6.40
C LEU A 9 4.36 20.39 5.23
N ILE A 10 4.71 19.12 5.46
CA ILE A 10 4.61 18.05 4.43
C ILE A 10 3.16 17.86 4.02
N LEU A 11 2.23 17.86 4.98
CA LEU A 11 0.80 17.71 4.71
C LEU A 11 0.20 18.94 3.98
N THR A 12 0.71 20.15 4.22
CA THR A 12 0.23 21.38 3.55
C THR A 12 0.91 21.64 2.20
N LEU A 13 2.20 21.36 2.04
CA LEU A 13 2.93 21.48 0.78
C LEU A 13 2.50 20.45 -0.28
N SER A 14 1.97 19.30 0.15
CA SER A 14 1.41 18.28 -0.76
C SER A 14 -0.06 18.53 -1.14
N GLY A 15 -0.65 19.67 -0.73
CA GLY A 15 -2.02 20.04 -1.10
C GLY A 15 -3.08 19.11 -0.52
N ILE A 16 -2.89 18.65 0.73
CA ILE A 16 -3.83 17.73 1.39
C ILE A 16 -5.10 18.47 1.80
N GLY A 17 -5.99 18.64 0.83
CA GLY A 17 -7.41 18.51 1.11
C GLY A 17 -7.75 17.04 1.33
N PHE A 18 -8.84 16.76 2.05
CA PHE A 18 -9.52 15.46 2.06
C PHE A 18 -10.08 15.17 0.65
N ALA A 19 -9.20 14.98 -0.33
CA ALA A 19 -9.60 14.65 -1.67
C ALA A 19 -10.28 13.28 -1.62
N GLN A 20 -11.60 13.28 -1.77
CA GLN A 20 -12.35 12.07 -2.04
C GLN A 20 -11.98 11.57 -3.44
N PRO A 21 -12.12 10.27 -3.70
CA PRO A 21 -12.01 9.75 -5.06
C PRO A 21 -13.03 10.51 -5.93
N GLN A 22 -12.54 11.27 -6.92
CA GLN A 22 -13.39 12.13 -7.75
C GLN A 22 -13.86 11.41 -9.02
N ASN A 23 -14.91 11.94 -9.65
CA ASN A 23 -15.71 11.19 -10.63
C ASN A 23 -15.03 10.91 -11.98
N THR A 24 -13.99 11.66 -12.38
CA THR A 24 -13.33 11.47 -13.69
C THR A 24 -12.03 10.65 -13.59
N LEU A 25 -11.67 9.97 -14.68
CA LEU A 25 -10.42 9.20 -14.78
C LEU A 25 -9.19 10.06 -14.44
N GLU A 26 -9.08 11.25 -15.01
CA GLU A 26 -7.96 12.16 -14.75
C GLU A 26 -7.81 12.51 -13.26
N GLN A 27 -8.93 12.75 -12.58
CA GLN A 27 -8.88 13.09 -11.15
C GLN A 27 -8.48 11.87 -10.31
N ARG A 28 -8.91 10.67 -10.68
CA ARG A 28 -8.50 9.42 -10.01
C ARG A 28 -7.02 9.14 -10.18
N ILE A 29 -6.48 9.37 -11.38
CA ILE A 29 -5.03 9.29 -11.64
C ILE A 29 -4.27 10.29 -10.77
N LYS A 30 -4.70 11.56 -10.76
CA LYS A 30 -4.09 12.59 -9.91
C LYS A 30 -4.16 12.23 -8.42
N TYR A 31 -5.25 11.62 -7.98
CA TYR A 31 -5.43 11.16 -6.61
C TYR A 31 -4.46 10.03 -6.23
N LEU A 32 -4.35 8.98 -7.05
CA LEU A 32 -3.39 7.90 -6.78
C LEU A 32 -1.94 8.41 -6.84
N ASN A 33 -1.61 9.28 -7.79
CA ASN A 33 -0.29 9.88 -7.86
C ASN A 33 0.04 10.77 -6.66
N SER A 34 -0.94 11.46 -6.05
CA SER A 34 -0.71 12.25 -4.83
C SER A 34 -0.44 11.36 -3.62
N ILE A 35 -1.14 10.22 -3.51
CA ILE A 35 -0.84 9.19 -2.50
C ILE A 35 0.59 8.66 -2.68
N TYR A 36 0.96 8.31 -3.90
CA TYR A 36 2.31 7.84 -4.22
C TYR A 36 3.39 8.86 -3.86
N ASN A 37 3.20 10.11 -4.24
CA ASN A 37 4.15 11.17 -3.93
C ASN A 37 4.27 11.41 -2.42
N THR A 38 3.15 11.31 -1.70
CA THR A 38 3.17 11.39 -0.23
C THR A 38 3.97 10.24 0.37
N TYR A 39 3.71 9.00 -0.08
CA TYR A 39 4.47 7.80 0.32
C TYR A 39 5.97 7.95 0.05
N LYS A 40 6.36 8.46 -1.13
CA LYS A 40 7.78 8.70 -1.42
C LYS A 40 8.39 9.78 -0.53
N ALA A 41 7.68 10.87 -0.29
CA ALA A 41 8.16 11.97 0.53
C ALA A 41 8.37 11.55 2.00
N ILE A 42 7.50 10.70 2.55
CA ILE A 42 7.66 10.20 3.92
C ILE A 42 8.84 9.26 4.08
N ASN A 43 9.07 8.33 3.14
CA ASN A 43 10.24 7.45 3.20
C ASN A 43 11.54 8.26 3.12
N PHE A 44 11.59 9.25 2.23
CA PHE A 44 12.73 10.16 2.16
C PHE A 44 12.94 10.95 3.46
N TYR A 45 11.86 11.36 4.12
CA TYR A 45 11.94 12.05 5.40
C TYR A 45 12.55 11.16 6.49
N GLU A 46 12.10 9.90 6.62
CA GLU A 46 12.67 8.93 7.57
C GLU A 46 14.18 8.78 7.35
N ASP A 47 14.57 8.48 6.11
CA ASP A 47 15.97 8.30 5.72
C ASP A 47 16.80 9.54 6.09
N SER A 48 16.27 10.74 5.84
CA SER A 48 16.97 11.99 6.15
C SER A 48 17.19 12.18 7.65
N VAL A 49 16.20 11.84 8.49
CA VAL A 49 16.31 11.94 9.95
C VAL A 49 17.29 10.88 10.47
N MET A 50 17.23 9.65 9.93
CA MET A 50 18.16 8.58 10.27
C MET A 50 19.62 8.99 9.98
N VAL A 51 19.88 9.59 8.82
CA VAL A 51 21.23 10.03 8.42
C VAL A 51 21.74 11.16 9.32
N VAL A 52 20.88 12.12 9.67
CA VAL A 52 21.29 13.31 10.44
C VAL A 52 21.41 13.03 11.94
N SER A 53 20.41 12.35 12.51
CA SER A 53 20.32 12.15 13.97
C SER A 53 20.85 10.80 14.43
N GLY A 54 21.09 9.88 13.49
CA GLY A 54 21.56 8.52 13.77
C GLY A 54 20.42 7.52 13.99
N PHE A 55 20.72 6.26 13.70
CA PHE A 55 19.79 5.16 13.85
C PHE A 55 19.31 5.00 15.30
N ARG A 56 17.99 4.98 15.49
CA ARG A 56 17.30 4.87 16.80
C ARG A 56 17.59 6.00 17.79
N SER A 57 18.04 7.16 17.30
CA SER A 57 17.97 8.41 18.07
C SER A 57 16.51 8.74 18.45
N GLU A 58 16.33 9.63 19.43
CA GLU A 58 15.01 10.10 19.84
C GLU A 58 14.25 10.71 18.66
N GLU A 59 14.93 11.50 17.83
CA GLU A 59 14.37 12.12 16.63
C GLU A 59 13.96 11.08 15.58
N HIS A 60 14.78 10.05 15.36
CA HIS A 60 14.45 8.97 14.43
C HIS A 60 13.24 8.16 14.90
N LEU A 61 13.16 7.84 16.19
CA LEU A 61 12.01 7.12 16.75
C LEU A 61 10.73 7.98 16.70
N ALA A 62 10.84 9.29 16.99
CA ALA A 62 9.72 10.22 16.87
C ALA A 62 9.25 10.39 15.41
N ALA A 63 10.17 10.37 14.45
CA ALA A 63 9.85 10.36 13.03
C ALA A 63 9.08 9.09 12.67
N ILE A 64 9.60 7.90 13.01
CA ILE A 64 8.92 6.62 12.79
C ILE A 64 7.50 6.63 13.35
N ASP A 65 7.30 7.09 14.58
CA ASP A 65 5.97 7.12 15.20
C ASP A 65 5.01 8.08 14.49
N SER A 66 5.53 9.20 13.97
CA SER A 66 4.74 10.13 13.15
C SER A 66 4.37 9.52 11.81
N LEU A 67 5.27 8.76 11.19
CA LEU A 67 5.04 8.13 9.89
C LEU A 67 4.01 7.00 9.95
N LYS A 68 3.95 6.24 11.05
CA LYS A 68 2.90 5.25 11.28
C LYS A 68 1.49 5.87 11.19
N GLN A 69 1.31 7.11 11.65
CA GLN A 69 0.03 7.80 11.54
C GLN A 69 -0.31 8.14 10.10
N VAL A 70 0.69 8.54 9.30
CA VAL A 70 0.50 8.81 7.87
C VAL A 70 0.15 7.52 7.12
N ASP A 71 0.80 6.40 7.42
CA ASP A 71 0.52 5.11 6.78
C ASP A 71 -0.92 4.65 7.00
N VAL A 72 -1.46 4.85 8.21
CA VAL A 72 -2.89 4.58 8.50
C VAL A 72 -3.79 5.43 7.61
N VAL A 73 -3.49 6.72 7.43
CA VAL A 73 -4.26 7.62 6.56
C VAL A 73 -4.18 7.19 5.10
N LEU A 74 -2.98 6.88 4.59
CA LEU A 74 -2.80 6.43 3.20
C LEU A 74 -3.50 5.08 2.96
N THR A 75 -3.44 4.18 3.93
CA THR A 75 -4.14 2.88 3.87
C THR A 75 -5.64 3.08 3.72
N HIS A 76 -6.27 3.89 4.56
CA HIS A 76 -7.71 4.13 4.48
C HIS A 76 -8.13 4.82 3.17
N ARG A 77 -7.28 5.69 2.62
CA ARG A 77 -7.49 6.31 1.31
C ARG A 77 -7.51 5.28 0.18
N ILE A 78 -6.54 4.36 0.19
CA ILE A 78 -6.48 3.27 -0.79
C ILE A 78 -7.65 2.29 -0.60
N ASP A 79 -8.00 1.93 0.64
CA ASP A 79 -9.17 1.08 0.91
C ASP A 79 -10.45 1.70 0.35
N THR A 80 -10.69 2.98 0.65
CA THR A 80 -11.85 3.73 0.12
C THR A 80 -11.85 3.74 -1.40
N TYR A 81 -10.70 4.01 -2.02
CA TYR A 81 -10.55 4.02 -3.47
C TYR A 81 -10.89 2.66 -4.09
N LEU A 82 -10.26 1.58 -3.60
CA LEU A 82 -10.44 0.22 -4.13
C LEU A 82 -11.88 -0.28 -3.94
N ASN A 83 -12.52 0.06 -2.83
CA ASN A 83 -13.93 -0.28 -2.59
C ASN A 83 -14.88 0.48 -3.54
N THR A 84 -14.50 1.68 -3.97
CA THR A 84 -15.34 2.53 -4.84
C THR A 84 -15.15 2.21 -6.32
N TYR A 85 -13.91 2.02 -6.76
CA TYR A 85 -13.56 1.93 -8.19
C TYR A 85 -12.87 0.64 -8.61
N GLY A 86 -12.48 -0.22 -7.66
CA GLY A 86 -11.64 -1.37 -7.93
C GLY A 86 -10.17 -0.99 -8.15
N TYR A 87 -9.39 -2.00 -8.54
CA TYR A 87 -7.98 -1.81 -8.83
C TYR A 87 -7.79 -0.99 -10.13
N PRO A 88 -6.91 0.02 -10.15
CA PRO A 88 -6.64 0.85 -11.32
C PRO A 88 -6.07 0.03 -12.49
N GLU A 89 -6.71 0.10 -13.65
CA GLU A 89 -6.28 -0.60 -14.87
C GLU A 89 -4.94 -0.05 -15.37
N LYS A 90 -4.00 -0.93 -15.72
CA LYS A 90 -2.62 -0.54 -16.03
C LYS A 90 -2.55 0.38 -17.25
N GLU A 91 -3.29 0.07 -18.30
CA GLU A 91 -3.28 0.82 -19.56
C GLU A 91 -3.91 2.22 -19.43
N LEU A 92 -4.96 2.36 -18.62
CA LEU A 92 -5.70 3.62 -18.48
C LEU A 92 -5.08 4.57 -17.45
N TYR A 93 -4.59 4.02 -16.34
CA TYR A 93 -4.09 4.80 -15.22
C TYR A 93 -2.58 5.10 -15.33
N GLY A 94 -1.87 4.31 -16.12
CA GLY A 94 -0.41 4.33 -16.18
C GLY A 94 0.24 3.65 -14.97
N GLU A 95 1.54 3.35 -15.10
CA GLU A 95 2.29 2.54 -14.14
C GLU A 95 2.14 3.07 -12.71
N THR A 96 2.54 4.31 -12.41
CA THR A 96 2.53 4.86 -11.05
C THR A 96 1.18 4.72 -10.34
N ALA A 97 0.10 5.16 -10.96
CA ALA A 97 -1.22 5.06 -10.35
C ALA A 97 -1.65 3.59 -10.20
N ASN A 98 -1.34 2.73 -11.17
CA ASN A 98 -1.63 1.30 -11.10
C ASN A 98 -0.96 0.58 -9.92
N GLN A 99 0.34 0.82 -9.66
CA GLN A 99 1.07 0.15 -8.57
C GLN A 99 0.81 0.75 -7.18
N THR A 100 0.34 2.00 -7.10
CA THR A 100 0.18 2.71 -5.83
C THR A 100 -0.64 1.93 -4.79
N PRO A 101 -1.82 1.35 -5.12
CA PRO A 101 -2.60 0.63 -4.12
C PRO A 101 -1.85 -0.54 -3.49
N LEU A 102 -1.13 -1.34 -4.29
CA LEU A 102 -0.38 -2.47 -3.76
C LEU A 102 0.75 -2.00 -2.84
N LEU A 103 1.52 -0.98 -3.24
CA LEU A 103 2.62 -0.44 -2.44
C LEU A 103 2.13 -0.02 -1.05
N ILE A 104 1.03 0.73 -1.00
CA ILE A 104 0.45 1.19 0.26
C ILE A 104 -0.10 0.04 1.09
N LEU A 105 -0.72 -0.98 0.47
CA LEU A 105 -1.23 -2.14 1.19
C LEU A 105 -0.10 -3.01 1.76
N GLN A 106 1.01 -3.20 1.03
CA GLN A 106 2.14 -4.01 1.47
C GLN A 106 2.82 -3.45 2.73
N GLN A 107 2.94 -2.14 2.83
CA GLN A 107 3.49 -1.48 4.03
C GLN A 107 2.49 -1.37 5.19
N SER A 108 1.21 -1.61 4.93
CA SER A 108 0.16 -1.30 5.91
C SER A 108 0.21 -2.23 7.13
N ALA A 109 0.11 -1.64 8.32
CA ALA A 109 -0.08 -2.37 9.57
C ALA A 109 -1.56 -2.79 9.79
N LEU A 110 -2.50 -2.30 8.97
CA LEU A 110 -3.93 -2.58 9.14
C LEU A 110 -4.31 -3.90 8.46
N TYR A 111 -4.15 -4.99 9.21
CA TYR A 111 -4.42 -6.35 8.72
C TYR A 111 -5.81 -6.52 8.11
N ASP A 112 -6.85 -6.01 8.78
CA ASP A 112 -8.23 -6.17 8.31
C ASP A 112 -8.47 -5.53 6.93
N VAL A 113 -7.81 -4.39 6.66
CA VAL A 113 -7.85 -3.73 5.35
C VAL A 113 -7.10 -4.55 4.30
N ARG A 114 -5.90 -5.02 4.62
CA ARG A 114 -5.12 -5.84 3.67
C ARG A 114 -5.86 -7.12 3.29
N LYS A 115 -6.42 -7.80 4.30
CA LYS A 115 -7.25 -9.00 4.12
C LYS A 115 -8.50 -8.72 3.30
N SER A 116 -9.21 -7.61 3.56
CA SER A 116 -10.42 -7.26 2.79
C SER A 116 -10.11 -6.99 1.32
N GLN A 117 -8.95 -6.38 1.04
CA GLN A 117 -8.52 -6.04 -0.32
C GLN A 117 -7.86 -7.17 -1.10
N THR A 118 -7.52 -8.29 -0.46
CA THR A 118 -6.88 -9.45 -1.13
C THR A 118 -7.68 -9.94 -2.35
N LYS A 119 -9.01 -9.93 -2.26
CA LYS A 119 -9.89 -10.29 -3.40
C LYS A 119 -9.80 -9.30 -4.55
N CYS A 120 -9.64 -8.01 -4.27
CA CYS A 120 -9.50 -6.98 -5.28
C CYS A 120 -8.18 -7.16 -6.05
N LEU A 121 -7.08 -7.42 -5.32
CA LEU A 121 -5.76 -7.71 -5.90
C LEU A 121 -5.77 -8.98 -6.76
N TYR A 122 -6.42 -10.05 -6.30
CA TYR A 122 -6.54 -11.27 -7.11
C TYR A 122 -7.30 -11.03 -8.41
N LYS A 123 -8.39 -10.23 -8.39
CA LYS A 123 -9.12 -9.85 -9.60
C LYS A 123 -8.26 -9.03 -10.57
N ALA A 124 -7.45 -8.11 -10.04
CA ALA A 124 -6.51 -7.32 -10.86
C ALA A 124 -5.49 -8.21 -11.57
N TYR A 125 -4.91 -9.17 -10.84
CA TYR A 125 -4.01 -10.15 -11.43
C TYR A 125 -4.68 -10.98 -12.53
N LYS A 126 -5.93 -11.43 -12.34
CA LYS A 126 -6.67 -12.16 -13.40
C LYS A 126 -6.93 -11.32 -14.66
N LYS A 127 -6.84 -10.00 -14.57
CA LYS A 127 -6.98 -9.05 -15.68
C LYS A 127 -5.64 -8.60 -16.27
N ASP A 128 -4.51 -9.10 -15.76
CA ASP A 128 -3.16 -8.63 -16.12
C ASP A 128 -2.87 -7.16 -15.71
N ASP A 129 -3.70 -6.60 -14.82
CA ASP A 129 -3.47 -5.28 -14.21
C ASP A 129 -2.48 -5.34 -13.04
N LEU A 130 -2.15 -6.55 -12.58
CA LEU A 130 -1.20 -6.80 -11.50
C LEU A 130 -0.35 -8.03 -11.81
N GLU A 131 0.97 -7.85 -11.78
CA GLU A 131 1.93 -8.93 -12.01
C GLU A 131 1.83 -10.04 -10.95
N LEU A 132 1.93 -11.29 -11.39
CA LEU A 132 1.84 -12.47 -10.52
C LEU A 132 2.85 -12.44 -9.36
N SER A 133 4.10 -12.07 -9.63
CA SER A 133 5.17 -12.00 -8.62
C SER A 133 4.83 -11.01 -7.51
N ARG A 134 4.24 -9.86 -7.86
CA ARG A 134 3.83 -8.82 -6.90
C ARG A 134 2.67 -9.30 -6.03
N LEU A 135 1.69 -10.00 -6.61
CA LEU A 135 0.60 -10.61 -5.85
C LEU A 135 1.12 -11.70 -4.90
N ILE A 136 2.03 -12.57 -5.36
CA ILE A 136 2.65 -13.60 -4.52
C ILE A 136 3.37 -12.95 -3.33
N GLY A 137 4.21 -11.94 -3.57
CA GLY A 137 4.91 -11.25 -2.48
C GLY A 137 3.96 -10.63 -1.45
N PHE A 138 2.83 -10.07 -1.91
CA PHE A 138 1.79 -9.60 -0.99
C PHE A 138 1.19 -10.75 -0.16
N LEU A 139 0.80 -11.86 -0.78
CA LEU A 139 0.21 -13.00 -0.08
C LEU A 139 1.20 -13.68 0.88
N GLU A 140 2.48 -13.70 0.57
CA GLU A 140 3.52 -14.18 1.49
C GLU A 140 3.61 -13.30 2.73
N SER A 141 3.55 -11.98 2.55
CA SER A 141 3.50 -11.06 3.69
C SER A 141 2.22 -11.22 4.52
N GLU A 142 1.09 -11.59 3.91
CA GLU A 142 -0.14 -11.96 4.65
C GLU A 142 0.05 -13.25 5.45
N TYR A 143 0.69 -14.25 4.84
CA TYR A 143 0.98 -15.53 5.48
C TYR A 143 1.88 -15.33 6.68
N GLU A 144 2.98 -14.59 6.51
CA GLU A 144 3.92 -14.24 7.58
C GLU A 144 3.23 -13.52 8.72
N TYR A 145 2.39 -12.53 8.41
CA TYR A 145 1.65 -11.81 9.43
C TYR A 145 0.66 -12.72 10.18
N ARG A 146 -0.10 -13.56 9.46
CA ARG A 146 -1.13 -14.43 10.05
C ARG A 146 -0.53 -15.56 10.89
N PHE A 147 0.56 -16.17 10.43
CA PHE A 147 1.11 -17.40 11.01
C PHE A 147 2.43 -17.19 11.77
N GLN A 148 2.99 -15.97 11.74
CA GLN A 148 4.26 -15.59 12.37
C GLN A 148 5.43 -16.47 11.91
N LYS A 149 5.39 -16.90 10.64
CA LYS A 149 6.36 -17.80 10.01
C LYS A 149 6.50 -17.46 8.53
N THR A 150 7.73 -17.48 8.03
CA THR A 150 8.00 -17.38 6.59
C THR A 150 7.35 -18.52 5.84
N TYR A 151 6.71 -18.19 4.72
CA TYR A 151 6.14 -19.18 3.82
C TYR A 151 7.28 -19.96 3.13
N GLN A 152 7.30 -21.28 3.32
CA GLN A 152 8.32 -22.17 2.77
C GLN A 152 7.66 -23.12 1.76
N SER A 153 7.95 -22.92 0.47
CA SER A 153 7.45 -23.77 -0.60
C SER A 153 8.41 -23.78 -1.77
N TYR A 154 8.58 -24.96 -2.37
CA TYR A 154 9.32 -25.13 -3.62
C TYR A 154 8.47 -24.80 -4.86
N LEU A 155 7.16 -24.63 -4.68
CA LEU A 155 6.24 -24.24 -5.75
C LEU A 155 6.61 -22.87 -6.30
N GLN A 156 6.41 -22.71 -7.62
CA GLN A 156 6.58 -21.46 -8.35
C GLN A 156 5.26 -21.03 -8.96
N ASP A 157 5.14 -19.76 -9.34
CA ASP A 157 4.07 -19.19 -10.16
C ASP A 157 2.65 -19.59 -9.70
N GLU A 158 1.82 -20.06 -10.63
CA GLU A 158 0.41 -20.44 -10.40
C GLU A 158 0.21 -21.50 -9.30
N PRO A 159 0.99 -22.60 -9.26
CA PRO A 159 0.95 -23.51 -8.11
C PRO A 159 1.18 -22.83 -6.77
N ARG A 160 2.16 -21.92 -6.69
CA ARG A 160 2.48 -21.18 -5.46
C ARG A 160 1.36 -20.24 -5.06
N LEU A 161 0.80 -19.51 -6.02
CA LEU A 161 -0.36 -18.64 -5.81
C LEU A 161 -1.55 -19.45 -5.26
N LYS A 162 -1.86 -20.60 -5.87
CA LYS A 162 -2.98 -21.45 -5.43
C LYS A 162 -2.80 -21.96 -4.00
N ASP A 163 -1.58 -22.35 -3.64
CA ASP A 163 -1.27 -22.84 -2.29
C ASP A 163 -1.42 -21.72 -1.25
N LEU A 164 -0.83 -20.54 -1.51
CA LEU A 164 -0.99 -19.35 -0.66
C LEU A 164 -2.45 -18.93 -0.47
N MET A 165 -3.22 -18.85 -1.58
CA MET A 165 -4.65 -18.52 -1.54
C MET A 165 -5.44 -19.54 -0.71
N THR A 166 -5.08 -20.82 -0.78
CA THR A 166 -5.71 -21.89 0.01
C THR A 166 -5.35 -21.75 1.49
N ALA A 167 -4.06 -21.57 1.81
CA ALA A 167 -3.57 -21.41 3.18
C ALA A 167 -4.16 -20.16 3.87
N LEU A 168 -4.40 -19.10 3.11
CA LEU A 168 -5.01 -17.86 3.59
C LEU A 168 -6.54 -17.90 3.58
N GLU A 169 -7.16 -19.01 3.16
CA GLU A 169 -8.61 -19.20 3.04
C GLU A 169 -9.28 -18.18 2.11
N VAL A 170 -8.55 -17.68 1.12
CA VAL A 170 -9.05 -16.73 0.13
C VAL A 170 -9.84 -17.52 -0.91
N LYS A 171 -11.16 -17.57 -0.75
CA LYS A 171 -12.04 -18.23 -1.72
C LYS A 171 -12.05 -17.43 -3.03
N PRO A 172 -11.71 -18.02 -4.19
CA PRO A 172 -11.95 -17.38 -5.47
C PRO A 172 -13.46 -17.21 -5.64
N SER A 173 -13.91 -15.97 -5.89
CA SER A 173 -15.31 -15.71 -6.24
C SER A 173 -15.63 -16.52 -7.50
N LYS A 174 -16.72 -17.31 -7.48
CA LYS A 174 -17.27 -17.88 -8.72
C LYS A 174 -17.55 -16.71 -9.67
N LEU A 175 -16.96 -16.77 -10.87
CA LEU A 175 -17.24 -15.86 -11.98
C LEU A 175 -18.69 -16.02 -12.42
#